data_AF-A0A9Q3ECC4-F1
#
_entry.id   AF-A0A9Q3ECC4-F1
#
_cell.length_a   1.000
_cell.length_b   1.000
_cell.length_c   1.000
_cell.angle_alpha   90.00
_cell.angle_beta   90.00
_cell.angle_gamma   90.00
#
_symmetry.space_group_name_H-M   'P 1'
#
loop_
_entity.id
_entity.type
_entity.pdbx_description
1 polymer ?
#
loop_
_entity_poly.entity_id
_entity_poly.type
_entity_poly.pdbx_seq_one_letter_code
_entity_poly.pdbx_strand_id
1 'polypeptide(L)'
;MIKEDLQLPDRLVKARFNTLFTRSAHRWYIKLRQAHGHHSWKWWKTQINNKWAHDSWRFKVETAFEYSRFDADKDKDLPWFCQQKDRLTALYPDMSEFMMHRKILRQCGGDLEHAVKSRTTEQSSSEDIINI
;
A
#
# COMPACT_ATOMS: atom_id res chain seq x y z
N MET A 1 3.08 5.45 -9.45
CA MET A 1 4.03 4.40 -8.99
C MET A 1 5.43 4.84 -9.41
N ILE A 2 6.26 5.38 -8.48
CA ILE A 2 7.59 6.06 -8.60
C ILE A 2 8.36 6.02 -9.95
N LYS A 3 8.35 4.90 -10.69
CA LYS A 3 8.94 4.79 -12.03
C LYS A 3 8.20 5.62 -13.10
N GLU A 4 6.88 5.60 -13.09
CA GLU A 4 6.03 6.29 -14.07
C GLU A 4 6.02 7.81 -13.83
N ASP A 5 6.05 8.21 -12.56
CA ASP A 5 5.95 9.63 -12.16
C ASP A 5 7.27 10.41 -12.35
N LEU A 6 8.41 9.71 -12.48
CA LEU A 6 9.76 10.33 -12.51
C LEU A 6 10.65 9.89 -13.67
N GLN A 7 10.16 9.06 -14.59
CA GLN A 7 10.93 8.48 -15.71
C GLN A 7 12.32 7.95 -15.31
N LEU A 8 12.46 7.42 -14.09
CA LEU A 8 13.76 7.09 -13.54
C LEU A 8 14.35 5.88 -14.28
N PRO A 9 15.57 5.98 -14.84
CA PRO A 9 16.25 4.82 -15.40
C PRO A 9 16.46 3.76 -14.32
N ASP A 10 16.31 2.49 -14.69
CA ASP A 10 16.35 1.34 -13.76
C ASP A 10 17.59 1.36 -12.83
N ARG A 11 18.71 1.95 -13.28
CA ARG A 11 19.92 2.15 -12.46
C ARG A 11 19.67 2.98 -11.20
N LEU A 12 18.86 4.03 -11.27
CA LEU A 12 18.56 4.93 -10.14
C LEU A 12 17.59 4.28 -9.15
N VAL A 13 16.58 3.58 -9.66
CA VAL A 13 15.67 2.78 -8.83
C VAL A 13 16.46 1.75 -8.02
N LYS A 14 17.39 1.05 -8.67
CA LYS A 14 18.25 0.05 -8.01
C LYS A 14 19.20 0.67 -6.98
N ALA A 15 19.70 1.89 -7.21
CA ALA A 15 20.56 2.58 -6.24
C ALA A 15 19.81 2.87 -4.93
N ARG A 16 18.51 3.21 -5.02
CA ARG A 16 17.66 3.43 -3.84
C ARG A 16 17.42 2.19 -2.99
N PHE A 17 17.59 0.96 -3.51
CA PHE A 17 17.45 -0.24 -2.66
C PHE A 17 18.47 -0.30 -1.54
N ASN A 18 19.66 0.28 -1.73
CA ASN A 18 20.65 0.37 -0.65
C ASN A 18 20.17 1.20 0.54
N THR A 19 19.33 2.20 0.30
CA THR A 19 18.79 3.07 1.36
C THR A 19 17.42 2.61 1.86
N LEU A 20 16.63 1.95 1.00
CA LEU A 20 15.28 1.49 1.34
C LEU A 20 15.27 0.16 2.08
N PHE A 21 16.13 -0.79 1.69
CA PHE A 21 16.20 -2.06 2.39
C PHE A 21 17.08 -1.94 3.62
N THR A 22 16.58 -2.44 4.75
CA THR A 22 17.31 -2.44 6.01
C THR A 22 17.49 -3.87 6.53
N ARG A 23 18.53 -4.09 7.34
CA ARG A 23 18.80 -5.36 8.05
C ARG A 23 18.75 -6.59 7.13
N SER A 24 17.80 -7.50 7.36
CA SER A 24 17.66 -8.76 6.63
C SER A 24 17.32 -8.54 5.15
N ALA A 25 16.51 -7.51 4.84
CA ALA A 25 16.18 -7.16 3.47
C ALA A 25 17.40 -6.63 2.71
N HIS A 26 18.23 -5.82 3.37
CA HIS A 26 19.48 -5.31 2.79
C HIS A 26 20.45 -6.43 2.48
N ARG A 27 20.67 -7.35 3.44
CA ARG A 27 21.55 -8.52 3.25
C ARG A 27 21.07 -9.42 2.10
N TRP A 28 19.77 -9.66 1.99
CA TRP A 28 19.20 -10.41 0.87
C TRP A 28 19.47 -9.71 -0.46
N TYR A 29 19.25 -8.40 -0.53
CA TYR A 29 19.46 -7.61 -1.75
C TYR A 29 20.92 -7.67 -2.23
N ILE A 30 21.88 -7.47 -1.31
CA ILE A 30 23.31 -7.52 -1.65
C ILE A 30 23.69 -8.89 -2.19
N LYS A 31 23.27 -9.98 -1.54
CA LYS A 31 23.54 -11.35 -2.00
C LYS A 31 22.96 -11.62 -3.38
N LEU A 32 21.70 -11.24 -3.60
CA LEU A 32 21.02 -11.48 -4.87
C LEU A 32 21.64 -10.66 -6.01
N ARG A 33 22.04 -9.41 -5.73
CA ARG A 33 22.74 -8.54 -6.68
C ARG A 33 24.13 -9.08 -7.05
N GLN A 34 24.87 -9.63 -6.08
CA GLN A 34 26.16 -10.27 -6.34
C GLN A 34 26.03 -11.51 -7.22
N ALA A 35 25.00 -12.33 -7.00
CA ALA A 35 24.79 -13.58 -7.74
C ALA A 35 24.29 -13.35 -9.18
N HIS A 36 23.40 -12.38 -9.41
CA HIS A 36 22.73 -12.18 -10.71
C HIS A 36 23.13 -10.89 -11.43
N GLY A 37 23.99 -10.06 -10.83
CA GLY A 37 24.46 -8.82 -11.45
C GLY A 37 23.35 -7.78 -11.67
N HIS A 38 23.39 -7.11 -12.83
CA HIS A 38 22.48 -6.03 -13.16
C HIS A 38 21.29 -6.50 -13.99
N HIS A 39 20.12 -6.62 -13.35
CA HIS A 39 18.85 -6.88 -14.02
C HIS A 39 17.91 -5.67 -14.09
N SER A 40 16.85 -5.80 -14.88
CA SER A 40 15.78 -4.79 -15.03
C SER A 40 14.93 -4.63 -13.78
N TRP A 41 14.23 -3.51 -13.66
CA TRP A 41 13.30 -3.27 -12.54
C TRP A 41 12.19 -4.32 -12.49
N LYS A 42 11.67 -4.75 -13.65
CA LYS A 42 10.62 -5.79 -13.73
C LYS A 42 11.08 -7.08 -13.03
N TRP A 43 12.32 -7.50 -13.28
CA TRP A 43 12.89 -8.68 -12.63
C TRP A 43 13.02 -8.50 -11.12
N TRP A 44 13.54 -7.35 -10.67
CA TRP A 44 13.66 -7.06 -9.24
C TRP A 44 12.31 -7.06 -8.53
N LYS A 45 11.27 -6.48 -9.14
CA LYS A 45 9.90 -6.51 -8.62
C LYS A 45 9.41 -7.95 -8.43
N THR A 46 9.66 -8.83 -9.40
CA THR A 46 9.35 -10.26 -9.27
C THR A 46 10.10 -10.92 -8.11
N GLN A 47 11.41 -10.66 -7.95
CA GLN A 47 12.17 -11.27 -6.86
C GLN A 47 11.74 -10.79 -5.47
N ILE A 48 11.41 -9.50 -5.34
CA ILE A 48 10.89 -8.91 -4.10
C ILE A 48 9.56 -9.60 -3.75
N ASN A 49 8.64 -9.71 -4.72
CA ASN A 49 7.37 -10.38 -4.50
C ASN A 49 7.55 -11.87 -4.14
N ASN A 50 8.41 -12.60 -4.85
CA ASN A 50 8.68 -14.00 -4.53
C ASN A 50 9.27 -14.18 -3.12
N LYS A 51 10.07 -13.23 -2.63
CA LYS A 51 10.71 -13.31 -1.32
C LYS A 51 9.77 -12.96 -0.17
N TRP A 52 8.90 -11.96 -0.35
CA TRP A 52 8.15 -11.36 0.76
C TRP A 52 6.63 -11.34 0.59
N ALA A 53 6.11 -11.48 -0.63
CA ALA A 53 4.68 -11.54 -0.90
C ALA A 53 4.13 -12.99 -0.84
N HIS A 54 4.61 -13.79 0.12
CA HIS A 54 4.06 -15.12 0.40
C HIS A 54 2.67 -15.03 1.09
N ASP A 55 1.88 -16.09 1.05
CA ASP A 55 0.52 -16.15 1.60
C ASP A 55 0.45 -15.71 3.07
N SER A 56 1.45 -16.04 3.88
CA SER A 56 1.52 -15.60 5.28
C SER A 56 1.60 -14.08 5.46
N TRP A 57 2.21 -13.36 4.50
CA TRP A 57 2.22 -11.89 4.51
C TRP A 57 0.86 -11.36 4.10
N ARG A 58 0.27 -11.94 3.04
CA ARG A 58 -1.04 -11.56 2.56
C ARG A 58 -2.09 -11.70 3.66
N PHE A 59 -2.11 -12.86 4.32
CA PHE A 59 -2.98 -13.14 5.46
C PHE A 59 -2.79 -12.13 6.60
N LYS A 60 -1.54 -11.79 6.95
CA LYS A 60 -1.25 -10.78 7.99
C LYS A 60 -1.80 -9.40 7.63
N VAL A 61 -1.65 -8.97 6.37
CA VAL A 61 -2.14 -7.66 5.93
C VAL A 61 -3.67 -7.63 5.83
N GLU A 62 -4.29 -8.71 5.33
CA GLU A 62 -5.76 -8.88 5.32
C GLU A 62 -6.32 -8.81 6.73
N THR A 63 -5.77 -9.61 7.65
CA THR A 63 -6.11 -9.59 9.08
C THR A 63 -5.95 -8.19 9.67
N ALA A 64 -4.80 -7.54 9.44
CA ALA A 64 -4.57 -6.20 9.97
C ALA A 64 -5.59 -5.17 9.44
N PHE A 65 -6.02 -5.28 8.19
CA PHE A 65 -7.08 -4.44 7.64
C PHE A 65 -8.44 -4.76 8.27
N GLU A 66 -8.80 -6.03 8.42
CA GLU A 66 -10.11 -6.47 8.95
C GLU A 66 -10.33 -6.07 10.41
N TYR A 67 -9.28 -6.13 11.23
CA TYR A 67 -9.35 -5.77 12.65
C TYR A 67 -9.14 -4.28 12.93
N SER A 68 -8.67 -3.51 11.94
CA SER A 68 -8.44 -2.08 12.08
C SER A 68 -9.75 -1.32 11.89
N ARG A 69 -10.56 -1.24 12.94
CA ARG A 69 -11.74 -0.37 13.01
C ARG A 69 -11.32 1.05 13.35
N PHE A 70 -12.03 2.03 12.80
CA PHE A 70 -11.78 3.44 13.12
C PHE A 70 -12.41 3.78 14.47
N ASP A 71 -11.65 4.43 15.33
CA ASP A 71 -12.08 4.91 16.64
C ASP A 71 -11.86 6.43 16.74
N ALA A 72 -12.93 7.22 16.73
CA ALA A 72 -12.86 8.68 16.71
C ALA A 72 -12.18 9.29 17.95
N ASP A 73 -12.12 8.57 19.07
CA ASP A 73 -11.45 9.04 20.30
C ASP A 73 -9.94 8.78 20.28
N LYS A 74 -9.47 7.84 19.43
CA LYS A 74 -8.08 7.35 19.44
C LYS A 74 -7.33 7.63 18.14
N ASP A 75 -8.02 7.54 17.02
CA ASP A 75 -7.41 7.60 15.70
C ASP A 75 -7.46 9.03 15.14
N LYS A 76 -6.50 9.30 14.24
CA LYS A 76 -6.53 10.51 13.39
C LYS A 76 -6.96 10.10 11.99
N ASP A 77 -7.94 10.81 11.44
CA ASP A 77 -8.60 10.48 10.17
C ASP A 77 -7.61 10.21 9.03
N LEU A 78 -6.75 11.19 8.73
CA LEU A 78 -5.82 11.12 7.60
C LEU A 78 -4.79 9.98 7.76
N PRO A 79 -4.00 9.88 8.85
CA PRO A 79 -3.06 8.77 9.02
C PRO A 79 -3.71 7.39 8.98
N TRP A 80 -4.87 7.24 9.61
CA TRP A 80 -5.57 5.96 9.65
C TRP A 80 -6.10 5.58 8.26
N PHE A 81 -6.71 6.53 7.54
CA PHE A 81 -7.20 6.32 6.19
C PHE A 81 -6.08 5.95 5.22
N CYS A 82 -4.97 6.71 5.23
CA CYS A 82 -3.80 6.42 4.41
C CYS A 82 -3.25 5.01 4.70
N GLN A 83 -3.20 4.61 5.97
CA GLN A 83 -2.75 3.26 6.33
C GLN A 83 -3.69 2.17 5.76
N GLN A 84 -5.01 2.36 5.80
CA GLN A 84 -5.94 1.41 5.18
C GLN A 84 -5.82 1.38 3.66
N LYS A 85 -5.65 2.55 3.03
CA LYS A 85 -5.41 2.70 1.60
C LYS A 85 -4.18 1.88 1.17
N ASP A 86 -3.06 2.06 1.87
CA ASP A 86 -1.81 1.33 1.59
C ASP A 86 -1.98 -0.19 1.71
N ARG A 87 -2.70 -0.68 2.73
CA ARG A 87 -3.00 -2.11 2.90
C ARG A 87 -3.80 -2.65 1.71
N LEU A 88 -4.85 -1.95 1.29
CA LEU A 88 -5.70 -2.38 0.18
C LEU A 88 -4.97 -2.31 -1.17
N THR A 89 -4.19 -1.26 -1.43
CA THR A 89 -3.35 -1.17 -2.64
C THR A 89 -2.33 -2.31 -2.70
N ALA A 90 -1.77 -2.70 -1.56
CA ALA A 90 -0.81 -3.80 -1.49
C ALA A 90 -1.47 -5.18 -1.74
N LEU A 91 -2.70 -5.37 -1.27
CA LEU A 91 -3.46 -6.62 -1.43
C LEU A 91 -4.14 -6.77 -2.79
N TYR A 92 -4.61 -5.66 -3.35
CA TYR A 92 -5.45 -5.59 -4.53
C TYR A 92 -5.03 -4.40 -5.41
N PRO A 93 -3.90 -4.50 -6.13
CA PRO A 93 -3.34 -3.38 -6.91
C PRO A 93 -4.27 -2.89 -8.03
N ASP A 94 -5.16 -3.74 -8.52
CA ASP A 94 -6.10 -3.43 -9.62
C ASP A 94 -7.48 -3.00 -9.12
N MET A 95 -7.64 -2.77 -7.80
CA MET A 95 -8.89 -2.31 -7.21
C MET A 95 -9.17 -0.85 -7.58
N SER A 96 -10.40 -0.55 -8.00
CA SER A 96 -10.82 0.83 -8.24
C SER A 96 -10.80 1.67 -6.96
N GLU A 97 -10.50 2.96 -7.10
CA GLU A 97 -10.45 3.88 -5.96
C GLU A 97 -11.81 3.93 -5.21
N PHE A 98 -12.92 3.94 -5.95
CA PHE A 98 -14.26 3.83 -5.36
C PHE A 98 -14.47 2.57 -4.50
N MET A 99 -14.06 1.39 -4.99
CA MET A 99 -14.18 0.14 -4.22
C MET A 99 -13.30 0.16 -2.97
N MET A 100 -12.12 0.77 -3.08
CA MET A 100 -11.20 0.97 -1.97
C MET A 100 -11.83 1.84 -0.89
N HIS A 101 -12.37 3.00 -1.27
CA HIS A 101 -13.10 3.89 -0.37
C HIS A 101 -14.25 3.19 0.33
N ARG A 102 -15.07 2.44 -0.41
CA ARG A 102 -16.20 1.69 0.16
C ARG A 102 -15.75 0.66 1.20
N LYS A 103 -14.61 -0.02 0.97
CA LYS A 103 -14.03 -0.96 1.92
C LYS A 103 -13.50 -0.25 3.17
N ILE A 104 -12.85 0.89 3.03
CA ILE A 104 -12.33 1.68 4.16
C ILE A 104 -13.49 2.22 5.00
N LEU A 105 -14.53 2.79 4.37
CA LEU A 105 -15.68 3.36 5.10
C LEU A 105 -16.46 2.30 5.89
N ARG A 106 -16.50 1.05 5.42
CA ARG A 106 -17.05 -0.08 6.19
C ARG A 106 -16.28 -0.36 7.48
N GLN A 107 -15.01 0.04 7.57
CA GLN A 107 -14.21 -0.09 8.79
C GLN A 107 -14.49 1.04 9.80
N CYS A 108 -15.10 2.15 9.36
CA CYS A 108 -15.64 3.17 10.26
C CYS A 108 -16.95 2.70 10.92
N GLY A 109 -17.86 2.14 10.11
CA GLY A 109 -19.16 1.65 10.57
C GLY A 109 -20.10 2.76 11.06
N GLY A 110 -21.32 2.34 11.41
CA GLY A 110 -22.33 3.19 12.06
C GLY A 110 -22.68 4.47 11.28
N ASP A 111 -22.90 5.54 12.03
CA ASP A 111 -23.36 6.83 11.49
C ASP A 111 -22.30 7.52 10.63
N LEU A 112 -21.01 7.29 10.91
CA LEU A 112 -19.91 7.88 10.14
C LEU A 112 -19.87 7.32 8.72
N GLU A 113 -20.02 6.00 8.57
CA GLU A 113 -20.11 5.37 7.24
C GLU A 113 -21.29 5.93 6.43
N HIS A 114 -22.45 6.12 7.07
CA HIS A 114 -23.64 6.66 6.42
C HIS A 114 -23.47 8.14 6.06
N ALA A 115 -22.97 8.95 6.98
CA ALA A 115 -22.76 10.39 6.80
C ALA A 115 -21.82 10.67 5.62
N VAL A 116 -20.69 9.97 5.55
CA VAL A 116 -19.73 10.15 4.46
C VAL A 116 -20.34 9.72 3.13
N LYS A 117 -20.95 8.52 3.05
CA LYS A 117 -21.57 8.04 1.81
C LYS A 117 -22.67 8.94 1.28
N SER A 118 -23.42 9.60 2.16
CA SER A 118 -24.48 10.54 1.75
C SER A 118 -23.95 11.81 1.07
N ARG A 119 -22.65 12.12 1.25
CA ARG A 119 -22.00 13.34 0.78
C ARG A 119 -20.95 13.10 -0.32
N THR A 120 -20.60 11.85 -0.59
CA THR A 120 -19.61 11.45 -1.61
C THR A 120 -20.24 10.72 -2.78
N THR A 121 -19.67 10.88 -3.98
CA THR A 121 -20.03 10.11 -5.18
C THR A 121 -18.94 9.11 -5.55
N GLU A 122 -19.16 8.31 -6.59
CA GLU A 122 -18.13 7.37 -7.09
C GLU A 122 -16.88 8.08 -7.64
N GLN A 123 -16.99 9.39 -7.93
CA GLN A 123 -15.91 10.23 -8.41
C GLN A 123 -15.19 11.00 -7.29
N SER A 124 -15.66 10.88 -6.04
CA SER A 124 -15.03 11.55 -4.91
C SER A 124 -13.59 11.07 -4.73
N SER A 125 -12.68 12.02 -4.52
CA SER A 125 -11.29 11.74 -4.22
C SER A 125 -11.12 11.26 -2.78
N SER A 126 -9.93 10.77 -2.46
CA SER A 126 -9.56 10.45 -1.08
C SER A 126 -9.59 11.70 -0.17
N GLU A 127 -9.29 12.89 -0.72
CA GLU A 127 -9.33 14.15 0.04
C GLU A 127 -10.77 14.59 0.34
N ASP A 128 -11.68 14.39 -0.61
CA ASP A 128 -13.11 14.68 -0.41
C ASP A 128 -13.70 13.80 0.70
N ILE A 129 -13.24 12.56 0.83
CA ILE A 129 -13.70 11.64 1.89
C ILE A 129 -13.19 12.04 3.27
N ILE A 130 -11.93 12.48 3.36
CA ILE A 130 -11.28 12.78 4.64
C ILE A 130 -11.76 14.12 5.21
N ASN A 131 -12.13 15.08 4.36
CA ASN A 131 -12.47 16.45 4.77
C ASN A 131 -13.98 16.70 4.95
N ILE A 132 -14.81 15.66 5.06
CA ILE A 132 -16.27 15.75 5.25
C ILE A 132 -16.67 16.17 6.66
#